data_AF-A0A817XQQ5-F1
#
_entry.id   AF-A0A817XQQ5-F1
#
_cell.length_a   1.000
_cell.length_b   1.000
_cell.length_c   1.000
_cell.angle_alpha   90.00
_cell.angle_beta   90.00
_cell.angle_gamma   90.00
#
_symmetry.space_group_name_H-M   'P 1'
#
loop_
_entity.id
_entity.type
_entity.pdbx_description
1 polymer ?
#
loop_
_entity_poly.entity_id
_entity_poly.type
_entity_poly.pdbx_seq_one_letter_code
_entity_poly.pdbx_strand_id
1 'polypeptide(L)'
;MKSNDSLSSSASYATISSISNRKCDSGFSETTSFIQTSTCFEQILMLERTYHENLKQYIIKYSRPLRRYLNPTEIVDLFQNIEKIAAISHSMVRHCEKLCDEDNTSNISISLIYQSCFDVMIDSYNTYISRSINVQAILKQYCHKIAYFLQTPIDLVIHEIIEFILLPIRYICTLNDLFELFVINYSDLMNSIDWNIIQNIRCLSKQANNILYLLCHDEISILESSQNLTLQSDISSIIVLQRTNKEPWETKQIELFDSKLSFTKTNQKSSICLSNVIQIEEDLSNAEICLIVASTYSRYSSIEMIRVYIRFQNKNHYLIWLEHLTNAIGKAKDRNWTENHEVVI
;
A
#
# COMPACT_ATOMS: atom_id res chain seq x y z
N MET A 1 20.58 43.06 42.88
CA MET A 1 19.47 42.50 43.67
C MET A 1 18.31 42.12 42.75
N LYS A 2 18.29 40.86 42.31
CA LYS A 2 17.15 39.93 42.20
C LYS A 2 17.65 38.76 41.35
N SER A 3 17.66 37.62 42.01
CA SER A 3 18.31 36.36 41.71
C SER A 3 17.32 35.36 41.13
N ASN A 4 17.86 34.34 40.45
CA ASN A 4 17.37 32.96 40.38
C ASN A 4 16.09 32.72 39.52
N ASP A 5 15.93 31.63 38.75
CA ASP A 5 16.53 30.28 38.82
C ASP A 5 16.74 29.67 37.43
N SER A 6 17.85 28.93 37.32
CA SER A 6 18.13 27.89 36.34
C SER A 6 17.74 26.53 36.92
N LEU A 7 16.98 25.69 36.22
CA LEU A 7 16.81 24.29 36.59
C LEU A 7 16.75 23.38 35.34
N SER A 8 17.82 22.59 35.23
CA SER A 8 17.95 21.36 34.47
C SER A 8 17.27 20.19 35.19
N SER A 9 16.58 19.30 34.48
CA SER A 9 16.34 17.91 34.91
C SER A 9 15.92 17.07 33.70
N SER A 10 16.81 16.29 33.09
CA SER A 10 16.99 14.84 33.34
C SER A 10 15.69 14.03 33.20
N ALA A 11 15.51 13.43 32.02
CA ALA A 11 14.50 12.40 31.77
C ALA A 11 14.91 11.10 32.46
N SER A 12 14.10 10.65 33.41
CA SER A 12 14.25 9.37 34.11
C SER A 12 13.07 8.47 33.74
N TYR A 13 13.38 7.27 33.27
CA TYR A 13 12.45 6.18 33.00
C TYR A 13 11.67 5.81 34.27
N ALA A 14 10.35 5.68 34.17
CA ALA A 14 9.51 5.06 35.18
C ALA A 14 8.72 3.89 34.59
N THR A 15 9.13 2.72 35.02
CA THR A 15 8.62 1.37 34.82
C THR A 15 7.14 1.26 35.20
N ILE A 16 6.31 0.68 34.33
CA ILE A 16 4.91 0.33 34.62
C ILE A 16 4.90 -0.94 35.49
N SER A 17 4.61 -0.78 36.77
CA SER A 17 4.39 -1.88 37.72
C SER A 17 2.90 -2.21 37.88
N SER A 18 2.54 -3.43 37.49
CA SER A 18 1.55 -4.34 38.08
C SER A 18 0.25 -3.75 38.65
N ILE A 19 -0.85 -3.88 37.91
CA ILE A 19 -2.21 -3.73 38.45
C ILE A 19 -2.74 -5.10 38.87
N SER A 20 -3.19 -5.16 40.12
CA SER A 20 -3.63 -6.34 40.84
C SER A 20 -5.00 -6.82 40.36
N ASN A 21 -5.16 -8.14 40.25
CA ASN A 21 -6.44 -8.82 40.08
C ASN A 21 -7.39 -8.50 41.26
N ARG A 22 -8.46 -7.74 41.00
CA ARG A 22 -9.69 -7.79 41.78
C ARG A 22 -10.89 -7.93 40.84
N LYS A 23 -11.64 -9.01 41.06
CA LYS A 23 -12.93 -9.29 40.43
C LYS A 23 -14.04 -8.42 41.03
N CYS A 24 -15.04 -8.16 40.20
CA CYS A 24 -16.39 -7.65 40.46
C CYS A 24 -16.54 -6.14 40.64
N ASP A 25 -16.94 -5.46 39.54
CA ASP A 25 -18.28 -4.85 39.50
C ASP A 25 -18.70 -4.57 38.05
N SER A 26 -19.97 -4.86 37.73
CA SER A 26 -20.60 -4.75 36.42
C SER A 26 -20.89 -3.32 35.94
N GLY A 27 -20.15 -2.32 36.46
CA GLY A 27 -20.21 -0.91 36.04
C GLY A 27 -19.05 -0.47 35.15
N PHE A 28 -18.10 -1.38 34.84
CA PHE A 28 -16.87 -1.07 34.11
C PHE A 28 -17.02 -1.18 32.58
N SER A 29 -18.08 -1.81 32.06
CA SER A 29 -18.26 -2.02 30.60
C SER A 29 -18.74 -0.76 29.87
N GLU A 30 -19.64 0.02 30.47
CA GLU A 30 -20.16 1.25 29.85
C GLU A 30 -19.13 2.38 29.85
N THR A 31 -18.31 2.50 30.89
CA THR A 31 -17.25 3.50 30.97
C THR A 31 -16.06 3.17 30.06
N THR A 32 -15.77 1.88 29.82
CA THR A 32 -14.72 1.48 28.88
C THR A 32 -15.17 1.59 27.42
N SER A 33 -16.40 1.19 27.06
CA SER A 33 -16.93 1.40 25.70
C SER A 33 -17.09 2.88 25.34
N PHE A 34 -17.37 3.73 26.33
CA PHE A 34 -17.44 5.19 26.24
C PHE A 34 -16.09 5.85 25.92
N ILE A 35 -15.02 5.48 26.63
CA ILE A 35 -13.67 6.02 26.37
C ILE A 35 -13.18 5.57 24.99
N GLN A 36 -13.60 4.37 24.56
CA GLN A 36 -13.17 3.78 23.30
C GLN A 36 -13.83 4.44 22.07
N THR A 37 -15.15 4.69 22.12
CA THR A 37 -15.89 5.40 21.06
C THR A 37 -15.37 6.82 20.82
N SER A 38 -15.09 7.58 21.88
CA SER A 38 -14.54 8.94 21.74
C SER A 38 -13.16 8.94 21.07
N THR A 39 -12.29 8.00 21.44
CA THR A 39 -10.95 7.89 20.83
C THR A 39 -11.00 7.48 19.35
N CYS A 40 -11.94 6.62 18.95
CA CYS A 40 -12.11 6.23 17.55
C CYS A 40 -12.54 7.42 16.67
N PHE A 41 -13.55 8.16 17.14
CA PHE A 41 -14.07 9.33 16.45
C PHE A 41 -12.99 10.42 16.32
N GLU A 42 -12.26 10.71 17.39
CA GLU A 42 -11.17 11.69 17.39
C GLU A 42 -10.08 11.33 16.37
N GLN A 43 -9.72 10.05 16.25
CA GLN A 43 -8.75 9.59 15.26
C GLN A 43 -9.25 9.76 13.82
N ILE A 44 -10.52 9.45 13.54
CA ILE A 44 -11.12 9.71 12.22
C ILE A 44 -11.10 11.21 11.91
N LEU A 45 -11.54 12.04 12.85
CA LEU A 45 -11.57 13.49 12.67
C LEU A 45 -10.17 14.06 12.42
N MET A 46 -9.16 13.61 13.17
CA MET A 46 -7.78 14.03 12.95
C MET A 46 -7.25 13.60 11.58
N LEU A 47 -7.52 12.36 11.16
CA LEU A 47 -7.18 11.87 9.83
C LEU A 47 -7.83 12.73 8.74
N GLU A 48 -9.13 12.99 8.86
CA GLU A 48 -9.91 13.74 7.88
C GLU A 48 -9.44 15.20 7.78
N ARG A 49 -9.17 15.87 8.90
CA ARG A 49 -8.63 17.24 8.93
C ARG A 49 -7.27 17.32 8.25
N THR A 50 -6.37 16.41 8.61
CA THR A 50 -5.01 16.38 8.07
C THR A 50 -5.04 16.13 6.56
N TYR A 51 -5.84 15.16 6.12
CA TYR A 51 -6.05 14.86 4.71
C TYR A 51 -6.62 16.06 3.95
N HIS A 52 -7.69 16.66 4.44
CA HIS A 52 -8.33 17.81 3.82
C HIS A 52 -7.37 18.98 3.62
N GLU A 53 -6.62 19.34 4.67
CA GLU A 53 -5.71 20.49 4.62
C GLU A 53 -4.53 20.23 3.66
N ASN A 54 -3.94 19.04 3.69
CA ASN A 54 -2.91 18.65 2.72
C ASN A 54 -3.43 18.71 1.28
N LEU A 55 -4.62 18.16 1.04
CA LEU A 55 -5.23 18.13 -0.28
C LEU A 55 -5.54 19.54 -0.80
N LYS A 56 -6.06 20.41 0.07
CA LYS A 56 -6.32 21.82 -0.22
C LYS A 56 -5.04 22.57 -0.57
N GLN A 57 -3.95 22.36 0.17
CA GLN A 57 -2.65 22.97 -0.12
C GLN A 57 -2.16 22.57 -1.52
N TYR A 58 -2.23 21.29 -1.87
CA TYR A 58 -1.83 20.83 -3.19
C TYR A 58 -2.73 21.33 -4.32
N ILE A 59 -4.05 21.42 -4.11
CA ILE A 59 -4.96 22.01 -5.10
C ILE A 59 -4.62 23.48 -5.38
N ILE A 60 -4.28 24.23 -4.34
CA ILE A 60 -3.87 25.64 -4.45
C ILE A 60 -2.50 25.76 -5.13
N LYS A 61 -1.55 24.86 -4.81
CA LYS A 61 -0.19 24.88 -5.37
C LYS A 61 -0.14 24.42 -6.83
N TYR A 62 -0.87 23.37 -7.20
CA TYR A 62 -0.74 22.71 -8.50
C TYR A 62 -2.02 22.77 -9.35
N SER A 63 -3.13 22.21 -8.86
CA SER A 63 -4.30 21.99 -9.71
C SER A 63 -4.87 23.29 -10.27
N ARG A 64 -5.08 24.31 -9.43
CA ARG A 64 -5.66 25.58 -9.86
C ARG A 64 -4.72 26.43 -10.72
N PRO A 65 -3.42 26.60 -10.39
CA PRO A 65 -2.51 27.36 -11.23
C PRO A 65 -2.32 26.74 -12.62
N LEU A 66 -2.20 25.41 -12.69
CA LEU A 66 -1.94 24.71 -13.95
C LEU A 66 -3.11 24.78 -14.93
N ARG A 67 -4.35 25.05 -14.50
CA ARG A 67 -5.50 25.26 -15.40
C ARG A 67 -5.34 26.41 -16.38
N ARG A 68 -4.48 27.39 -16.05
CA ARG A 68 -4.20 28.52 -16.93
C ARG A 68 -3.17 28.17 -18.01
N TYR A 69 -2.48 27.05 -17.83
CA TYR A 69 -1.30 26.68 -18.62
C TYR A 69 -1.51 25.39 -19.42
N LEU A 70 -2.22 24.42 -18.85
CA LEU A 70 -2.63 23.19 -19.49
C LEU A 70 -4.05 23.33 -20.04
N ASN A 71 -4.33 22.62 -21.12
CA ASN A 71 -5.68 22.57 -21.68
C ASN A 71 -6.63 21.75 -20.75
N PRO A 72 -7.96 21.88 -20.90
CA PRO A 72 -8.90 21.21 -20.01
C PRO A 72 -8.75 19.68 -19.98
N THR A 73 -8.41 19.06 -21.11
CA THR A 73 -8.20 17.60 -21.20
C THR A 73 -6.96 17.19 -20.42
N GLU A 74 -5.84 17.90 -20.58
CA GLU A 74 -4.60 17.69 -19.83
C GLU A 74 -4.84 17.81 -18.30
N ILE A 75 -5.67 18.76 -17.87
CA ILE A 75 -6.04 18.92 -16.45
C ILE A 75 -6.88 17.74 -15.95
N VAL A 76 -7.85 17.29 -16.73
CA VAL A 76 -8.70 16.16 -16.37
C VAL A 76 -7.89 14.86 -16.36
N ASP A 77 -6.94 14.70 -17.27
CA ASP A 77 -6.09 13.51 -17.31
C ASP A 77 -5.15 13.46 -16.09
N LEU A 78 -4.58 14.59 -15.68
CA LEU A 78 -3.59 14.66 -14.60
C LEU A 78 -4.23 14.72 -13.20
N PHE A 79 -5.29 15.50 -13.03
CA PHE A 79 -5.93 15.77 -11.74
C PHE A 79 -7.33 15.19 -11.60
N GLN A 80 -7.92 14.66 -12.68
CA GLN A 80 -9.19 13.94 -12.66
C GLN A 80 -10.30 14.70 -11.91
N ASN A 81 -10.95 14.04 -10.94
CA ASN A 81 -11.97 14.62 -10.07
C ASN A 81 -11.41 15.00 -8.68
N ILE A 82 -10.12 15.32 -8.53
CA ILE A 82 -9.49 15.62 -7.23
C ILE A 82 -10.17 16.76 -6.46
N GLU A 83 -10.65 17.79 -7.16
CA GLU A 83 -11.38 18.89 -6.51
C GLU A 83 -12.75 18.45 -5.97
N LYS A 84 -13.40 17.47 -6.62
CA LYS A 84 -14.63 16.86 -6.10
C LYS A 84 -14.33 16.09 -4.81
N ILE A 85 -13.24 15.31 -4.80
CA ILE A 85 -12.77 14.60 -3.61
C ILE A 85 -12.48 15.60 -2.47
N ALA A 86 -11.84 16.72 -2.76
CA ALA A 86 -11.58 17.75 -1.76
C ALA A 86 -12.85 18.40 -1.20
N ALA A 87 -13.88 18.60 -2.04
CA ALA A 87 -15.17 19.10 -1.59
C ALA A 87 -15.90 18.09 -0.68
N ILE A 88 -15.82 16.79 -0.99
CA ILE A 88 -16.37 15.71 -0.16
C ILE A 88 -15.68 15.71 1.20
N SER A 89 -14.34 15.69 1.21
CA SER A 89 -13.55 15.74 2.45
C SER A 89 -13.85 16.98 3.29
N HIS A 90 -13.99 18.15 2.65
CA HIS A 90 -14.39 19.38 3.34
C HIS A 90 -15.77 19.25 4.01
N SER A 91 -16.73 18.63 3.32
CA SER A 91 -18.06 18.38 3.87
C SER A 91 -18.00 17.43 5.06
N MET A 92 -17.16 16.39 4.99
CA MET A 92 -16.96 15.43 6.08
C MET A 92 -16.34 16.09 7.30
N VAL A 93 -15.26 16.89 7.14
CA VAL A 93 -14.67 17.66 8.25
C VAL A 93 -15.74 18.52 8.93
N ARG A 94 -16.49 19.31 8.16
CA ARG A 94 -17.56 20.16 8.71
C ARG A 94 -18.64 19.37 9.43
N HIS A 95 -18.97 18.18 8.92
CA HIS A 95 -19.98 17.35 9.56
C HIS A 95 -19.48 16.78 10.88
N CYS A 96 -18.24 16.26 10.91
CA CYS A 96 -17.61 15.82 12.14
C CYS A 96 -17.51 16.95 13.19
N GLU A 97 -17.12 18.16 12.77
CA GLU A 97 -17.01 19.31 13.67
C GLU A 97 -18.36 19.70 14.28
N LYS A 98 -19.44 19.71 13.49
CA LYS A 98 -20.79 19.93 14.01
C LYS A 98 -21.19 18.88 15.04
N LEU A 99 -20.84 17.62 14.78
CA LEU A 99 -21.12 16.53 15.72
C LEU A 99 -20.32 16.68 17.03
N CYS A 100 -19.13 17.29 17.00
CA CYS A 100 -18.37 17.65 18.21
C CYS A 100 -19.03 18.77 19.02
N ASP A 101 -19.57 19.79 18.35
CA ASP A 101 -20.11 21.00 18.97
C ASP A 101 -21.46 20.76 19.68
N GLU A 102 -22.19 19.67 19.36
CA GLU A 102 -23.50 19.33 19.94
C GLU A 102 -23.42 18.56 21.30
N ASP A 103 -22.28 18.66 22.01
CA ASP A 103 -22.10 18.34 23.45
C ASP A 103 -22.30 16.88 23.92
N ASN A 104 -22.22 15.88 23.04
CA ASN A 104 -22.07 14.47 23.44
C ASN A 104 -21.17 13.68 22.47
N THR A 105 -19.87 13.97 22.48
CA THR A 105 -18.85 13.24 21.69
C THR A 105 -18.80 11.74 21.97
N SER A 106 -19.35 11.31 23.09
CA SER A 106 -19.36 9.93 23.58
C SER A 106 -20.32 8.98 22.88
N ASN A 107 -21.27 9.48 22.08
CA ASN A 107 -22.26 8.65 21.38
C ASN A 107 -22.32 8.93 19.86
N ILE A 108 -21.32 9.60 19.29
CA ILE A 108 -21.30 9.85 17.84
C ILE A 108 -21.03 8.54 17.12
N SER A 109 -22.07 7.98 16.50
CA SER A 109 -21.92 6.85 15.58
C SER A 109 -21.10 7.29 14.37
N ILE A 110 -20.03 6.54 14.09
CA ILE A 110 -19.19 6.75 12.90
C ILE A 110 -20.03 6.65 11.61
N SER A 111 -21.09 5.85 11.62
CA SER A 111 -22.02 5.75 10.48
C SER A 111 -22.61 7.12 10.12
N LEU A 112 -22.93 7.96 11.10
CA LEU A 112 -23.51 9.28 10.87
C LEU A 112 -22.55 10.19 10.09
N ILE A 113 -21.24 10.05 10.31
CA ILE A 113 -20.21 10.83 9.60
C ILE A 113 -20.32 10.61 8.09
N TYR A 114 -20.45 9.34 7.69
CA TYR A 114 -20.37 8.93 6.29
C TYR A 114 -21.74 8.86 5.62
N GLN A 115 -22.82 8.60 6.36
CA GLN A 115 -24.14 8.28 5.81
C GLN A 115 -24.67 9.32 4.80
N SER A 116 -24.37 10.61 5.02
CA SER A 116 -24.85 11.68 4.13
C SER A 116 -24.06 11.83 2.82
N CYS A 117 -22.83 11.32 2.75
CA CYS A 117 -21.94 11.50 1.61
C CYS A 117 -21.31 10.21 1.08
N PHE A 118 -21.66 9.06 1.65
CA PHE A 118 -21.00 7.79 1.40
C PHE A 118 -21.03 7.38 -0.07
N ASP A 119 -22.22 7.31 -0.67
CA ASP A 119 -22.37 6.90 -2.06
C ASP A 119 -21.58 7.81 -3.01
N VAL A 120 -21.66 9.13 -2.77
CA VAL A 120 -20.94 10.14 -3.54
C VAL A 120 -19.43 10.00 -3.37
N MET A 121 -18.96 9.65 -2.16
CA MET A 121 -17.56 9.36 -1.87
C MET A 121 -17.11 8.14 -2.66
N ILE A 122 -17.80 7.00 -2.51
CA ILE A 122 -17.43 5.74 -3.17
C ILE A 122 -17.34 5.90 -4.68
N ASP A 123 -18.35 6.51 -5.31
CA ASP A 123 -18.34 6.76 -6.76
C ASP A 123 -17.18 7.64 -7.20
N SER A 124 -16.87 8.67 -6.40
CA SER A 124 -15.78 9.61 -6.70
C SER A 124 -14.42 8.95 -6.58
N TYR A 125 -14.20 8.11 -5.55
CA TYR A 125 -12.96 7.38 -5.36
C TYR A 125 -12.80 6.24 -6.36
N ASN A 126 -13.85 5.50 -6.72
CA ASN A 126 -13.81 4.51 -7.80
C ASN A 126 -13.37 5.14 -9.13
N THR A 127 -13.96 6.29 -9.48
CA THR A 127 -13.58 7.04 -10.68
C THR A 127 -12.12 7.49 -10.62
N TYR A 128 -11.65 7.92 -9.46
CA TYR A 128 -10.29 8.41 -9.28
C TYR A 128 -9.24 7.29 -9.35
N ILE A 129 -9.45 6.22 -8.57
CA ILE A 129 -8.52 5.09 -8.49
C ILE A 129 -8.38 4.41 -9.85
N SER A 130 -9.50 4.15 -10.55
CA SER A 130 -9.48 3.48 -11.86
C SER A 130 -8.69 4.24 -12.93
N ARG A 131 -8.68 5.58 -12.88
CA ARG A 131 -7.95 6.43 -13.83
C ARG A 131 -6.52 6.73 -13.39
N SER A 132 -6.18 6.47 -12.12
CA SER A 132 -4.85 6.76 -11.56
C SER A 132 -3.73 5.86 -12.08
N ILE A 133 -4.05 4.73 -12.72
CA ILE A 133 -3.07 3.81 -13.34
C ILE A 133 -2.16 4.53 -14.35
N ASN A 134 -2.72 5.45 -15.13
CA ASN A 134 -2.00 6.08 -16.25
C ASN A 134 -1.30 7.39 -15.88
N VAL A 135 -1.38 7.80 -14.60
CA VAL A 135 -0.92 9.12 -14.15
C VAL A 135 0.54 9.36 -14.46
N GLN A 136 1.40 8.35 -14.31
CA GLN A 136 2.82 8.54 -14.60
C GLN A 136 3.13 8.73 -16.08
N ALA A 137 2.43 8.01 -16.98
CA ALA A 137 2.59 8.21 -18.41
C ALA A 137 2.16 9.63 -18.82
N ILE A 138 1.03 10.08 -18.27
CA ILE A 138 0.49 11.43 -18.44
C ILE A 138 1.47 12.47 -17.86
N LEU A 139 2.01 12.23 -16.67
CA LEU A 139 2.95 13.14 -16.02
C LEU A 139 4.26 13.25 -16.81
N LYS A 140 4.79 12.14 -17.35
CA LYS A 140 5.97 12.15 -18.24
C LYS A 140 5.71 12.98 -19.51
N GLN A 141 4.49 12.94 -20.04
CA GLN A 141 4.12 13.74 -21.21
C GLN A 141 4.13 15.25 -20.92
N TYR A 142 3.76 15.66 -19.70
CA TYR A 142 3.58 17.08 -19.35
C TYR A 142 4.62 17.63 -18.36
N CYS A 143 5.55 16.82 -17.86
CA CYS A 143 6.47 17.20 -16.78
C CYS A 143 7.32 18.41 -17.13
N HIS A 144 7.84 18.50 -18.35
CA HIS A 144 8.64 19.64 -18.82
C HIS A 144 7.82 20.94 -18.83
N LYS A 145 6.56 20.86 -19.30
CA LYS A 145 5.64 22.00 -19.32
C LYS A 145 5.35 22.49 -17.90
N ILE A 146 5.04 21.55 -17.01
CA ILE A 146 4.70 21.85 -15.61
C ILE A 146 5.91 22.40 -14.86
N ALA A 147 7.08 21.78 -15.02
CA ALA A 147 8.35 22.21 -14.43
C ALA A 147 8.75 23.62 -14.87
N TYR A 148 8.58 23.93 -16.15
CA TYR A 148 8.82 25.29 -16.67
C TYR A 148 7.88 26.32 -16.02
N PHE A 149 6.58 26.01 -15.94
CA PHE A 149 5.60 26.90 -15.31
C PHE A 149 5.88 27.13 -13.82
N LEU A 150 6.22 26.07 -13.09
CA LEU A 150 6.54 26.12 -11.66
C LEU A 150 7.96 26.62 -11.36
N GLN A 151 8.79 26.84 -12.39
CA GLN A 151 10.21 27.19 -12.25
C GLN A 151 10.96 26.24 -11.29
N THR A 152 10.61 24.95 -11.34
CA THR A 152 11.06 23.93 -10.40
C THR A 152 11.75 22.80 -11.18
N PRO A 153 12.82 22.16 -10.65
CA PRO A 153 13.45 21.02 -11.30
C PRO A 153 12.45 19.91 -11.63
N ILE A 154 12.59 19.29 -12.81
CA ILE A 154 11.64 18.29 -13.32
C ILE A 154 11.45 17.14 -12.33
N ASP A 155 12.54 16.61 -11.77
CA ASP A 155 12.48 15.48 -10.83
C ASP A 155 11.67 15.82 -9.57
N LEU A 156 11.84 17.04 -9.06
CA LEU A 156 11.11 17.51 -7.89
C LEU A 156 9.62 17.70 -8.21
N VAL A 157 9.30 18.26 -9.39
CA VAL A 157 7.91 18.40 -9.84
C VAL A 157 7.23 17.05 -10.03
N ILE A 158 7.92 16.08 -10.62
CA ILE A 158 7.39 14.73 -10.80
C ILE A 158 7.06 14.13 -9.44
N HIS A 159 8.01 14.15 -8.50
CA HIS A 159 7.82 13.63 -7.16
C HIS A 159 6.65 14.33 -6.43
N GLU A 160 6.64 15.66 -6.40
CA GLU A 160 5.59 16.39 -5.68
C GLU A 160 4.19 16.20 -6.28
N ILE A 161 4.07 16.04 -7.60
CA ILE A 161 2.78 15.78 -8.25
C ILE A 161 2.34 14.33 -8.06
N ILE A 162 3.26 13.37 -8.09
CA ILE A 162 2.93 11.98 -7.75
C ILE A 162 2.44 11.92 -6.30
N GLU A 163 3.14 12.54 -5.36
CA GLU A 163 2.72 12.64 -3.96
C GLU A 163 1.32 13.24 -3.81
N PHE A 164 1.02 14.32 -4.55
CA PHE A 164 -0.33 14.89 -4.57
C PHE A 164 -1.37 13.89 -5.10
N ILE A 165 -1.09 13.22 -6.22
CA ILE A 165 -2.05 12.31 -6.85
C ILE A 165 -2.26 11.05 -6.01
N LEU A 166 -1.23 10.58 -5.31
CA LEU A 166 -1.30 9.43 -4.41
C LEU A 166 -1.98 9.75 -3.08
N LEU A 167 -2.11 11.02 -2.69
CA LEU A 167 -2.66 11.41 -1.39
C LEU A 167 -4.07 10.84 -1.12
N PRO A 168 -5.07 10.92 -2.04
CA PRO A 168 -6.37 10.28 -1.83
C PRO A 168 -6.29 8.76 -1.74
N ILE A 169 -5.36 8.14 -2.48
CA ILE A 169 -5.18 6.69 -2.53
C ILE A 169 -4.66 6.20 -1.17
N ARG A 170 -3.62 6.85 -0.65
CA ARG A 170 -3.07 6.58 0.68
C ARG A 170 -4.10 6.79 1.78
N TYR A 171 -4.89 7.87 1.69
CA TYR A 171 -5.97 8.15 2.64
C TYR A 171 -6.97 6.99 2.75
N ILE A 172 -7.44 6.44 1.62
CA ILE A 172 -8.38 5.29 1.65
C ILE A 172 -7.76 4.07 2.31
N CYS A 173 -6.47 3.80 2.06
CA CYS A 173 -5.77 2.69 2.72
C CYS A 173 -5.66 2.91 4.23
N THR A 174 -5.22 4.10 4.66
CA THR A 174 -5.12 4.43 6.09
C THR A 174 -6.49 4.40 6.78
N LEU A 175 -7.54 4.86 6.10
CA LEU A 175 -8.91 4.80 6.63
C LEU A 175 -9.38 3.35 6.80
N ASN A 176 -9.05 2.46 5.85
CA ASN A 176 -9.35 1.04 5.99
C ASN A 176 -8.60 0.42 7.19
N ASP A 177 -7.31 0.68 7.33
CA ASP A 177 -6.51 0.15 8.45
C ASP A 177 -7.06 0.60 9.80
N LEU A 178 -7.55 1.84 9.87
CA LEU A 178 -8.21 2.39 11.05
C LEU A 178 -9.52 1.66 11.35
N PHE A 179 -10.34 1.37 10.33
CA PHE A 179 -11.55 0.58 10.53
C PHE A 179 -11.26 -0.85 10.97
N GLU A 180 -10.26 -1.53 10.40
CA GLU A 180 -9.83 -2.86 10.87
C GLU A 180 -9.38 -2.82 12.33
N LEU A 181 -8.64 -1.78 12.72
CA LEU A 181 -8.22 -1.59 14.11
C LEU A 181 -9.43 -1.45 15.03
N PHE A 182 -10.46 -0.73 14.61
CA PHE A 182 -11.70 -0.59 15.38
C PHE A 182 -12.48 -1.89 15.45
N VAL A 183 -12.52 -2.66 14.36
CA VAL A 183 -13.13 -3.99 14.32
C VAL A 183 -12.48 -4.92 15.34
N ILE A 184 -11.15 -4.93 15.40
CA ILE A 184 -10.37 -5.83 16.26
C ILE A 184 -10.50 -5.43 17.73
N ASN A 185 -10.41 -4.13 18.03
CA ASN A 185 -10.31 -3.66 19.41
C ASN A 185 -11.66 -3.39 20.06
N TYR A 186 -12.73 -3.20 19.27
CA TYR A 186 -14.02 -2.72 19.77
C TYR A 186 -15.19 -3.51 19.17
N SER A 187 -15.28 -4.80 19.49
CA SER A 187 -16.36 -5.68 19.00
C SER A 187 -17.78 -5.17 19.31
N ASP A 188 -17.96 -4.43 20.41
CA ASP A 188 -19.26 -3.86 20.81
C ASP A 188 -19.63 -2.58 20.03
N LEU A 189 -18.62 -1.89 19.47
CA LEU A 189 -18.80 -0.73 18.57
C LEU A 189 -19.38 -1.14 17.22
N MET A 190 -19.42 -2.44 16.90
CA MET A 190 -19.96 -2.95 15.62
C MET A 190 -21.43 -2.64 15.41
N ASN A 191 -22.19 -2.43 16.48
CA ASN A 191 -23.58 -1.99 16.36
C ASN A 191 -23.70 -0.53 15.93
N SER A 192 -22.62 0.26 16.01
CA SER A 192 -22.57 1.68 15.68
C SER A 192 -22.02 1.99 14.29
N ILE A 193 -21.37 1.02 13.63
CA ILE A 193 -20.78 1.19 12.30
C ILE A 193 -21.56 0.34 11.29
N ASP A 194 -22.06 0.98 10.24
CA ASP A 194 -22.69 0.27 9.13
C ASP A 194 -21.64 -0.58 8.41
N TRP A 195 -21.81 -1.90 8.49
CA TRP A 195 -20.94 -2.89 7.85
C TRP A 195 -20.78 -2.64 6.34
N ASN A 196 -21.79 -2.07 5.69
CA ASN A 196 -21.70 -1.71 4.28
C ASN A 196 -20.62 -0.67 4.02
N ILE A 197 -20.42 0.28 4.94
CA ILE A 197 -19.36 1.29 4.87
C ILE A 197 -17.99 0.61 4.92
N ILE A 198 -17.78 -0.26 5.91
CA ILE A 198 -16.52 -0.99 6.10
C ILE A 198 -16.19 -1.83 4.85
N GLN A 199 -17.15 -2.62 4.35
CA GLN A 199 -16.90 -3.51 3.21
C GLN A 199 -16.54 -2.76 1.92
N ASN A 200 -17.22 -1.65 1.64
CA ASN A 200 -16.93 -0.84 0.45
C ASN A 200 -15.58 -0.12 0.57
N ILE A 201 -15.23 0.39 1.75
CA ILE A 201 -13.92 1.01 1.99
C ILE A 201 -12.80 -0.03 1.90
N ARG A 202 -13.02 -1.25 2.39
CA ARG A 202 -12.11 -2.38 2.21
C ARG A 202 -11.92 -2.74 0.73
N CYS A 203 -13.00 -2.72 -0.05
CA CYS A 203 -12.95 -2.95 -1.50
C CYS A 203 -12.12 -1.86 -2.21
N LEU A 204 -12.39 -0.58 -1.91
CA LEU A 204 -11.62 0.54 -2.44
C LEU A 204 -10.14 0.47 -2.03
N SER A 205 -9.85 0.14 -0.77
CA SER A 205 -8.49 0.00 -0.26
C SER A 205 -7.73 -1.10 -0.99
N LYS A 206 -8.36 -2.24 -1.30
CA LYS A 206 -7.75 -3.29 -2.12
C LYS A 206 -7.36 -2.77 -3.52
N GLN A 207 -8.24 -2.00 -4.16
CA GLN A 207 -7.93 -1.39 -5.46
C GLN A 207 -6.83 -0.33 -5.34
N ALA A 208 -6.91 0.54 -4.33
CA ALA A 208 -5.94 1.58 -4.02
C ALA A 208 -4.53 1.00 -3.77
N ASN A 209 -4.43 -0.09 -3.01
CA ASN A 209 -3.16 -0.80 -2.77
C ASN A 209 -2.56 -1.36 -4.07
N ASN A 210 -3.39 -1.88 -4.98
CA ASN A 210 -2.89 -2.30 -6.30
C ASN A 210 -2.33 -1.11 -7.09
N ILE A 211 -2.96 0.07 -7.01
CA ILE A 211 -2.45 1.28 -7.66
C ILE A 211 -1.15 1.78 -7.03
N LEU A 212 -1.09 1.85 -5.69
CA LEU A 212 0.13 2.22 -4.98
C LEU A 212 1.27 1.28 -5.36
N TYR A 213 0.98 -0.01 -5.44
CA TYR A 213 1.96 -1.01 -5.85
C TYR A 213 2.51 -0.78 -7.26
N LEU A 214 1.63 -0.51 -8.23
CA LEU A 214 2.03 -0.20 -9.61
C LEU A 214 2.86 1.08 -9.69
N LEU A 215 2.40 2.15 -9.03
CA LEU A 215 3.05 3.46 -9.12
C LEU A 215 4.38 3.52 -8.34
N CYS A 216 4.46 2.90 -7.16
CA CYS A 216 5.71 2.86 -6.37
C CYS A 216 6.75 1.92 -7.00
N HIS A 217 6.35 0.89 -7.76
CA HIS A 217 7.31 0.10 -8.53
C HIS A 217 7.86 0.84 -9.74
N ASP A 218 7.04 1.68 -10.39
CA ASP A 218 7.50 2.49 -11.51
C ASP A 218 8.35 3.71 -11.10
N GLU A 219 8.22 4.24 -9.87
CA GLU A 219 9.10 5.32 -9.37
C GLU A 219 10.59 4.93 -9.38
N ILE A 220 10.89 3.65 -9.14
CA ILE A 220 12.25 3.09 -9.25
C ILE A 220 12.73 3.19 -10.71
N SER A 221 11.88 2.89 -11.69
CA SER A 221 12.22 3.00 -13.12
C SER A 221 12.44 4.44 -13.60
N ILE A 222 11.75 5.43 -12.99
CA ILE A 222 11.84 6.84 -13.37
C ILE A 222 13.14 7.46 -12.84
N LEU A 223 13.50 7.18 -11.58
CA LEU A 223 14.77 7.62 -10.99
C LEU A 223 15.98 6.93 -11.64
N GLU A 224 15.83 5.70 -12.12
CA GLU A 224 16.87 5.00 -12.88
C GLU A 224 16.99 5.51 -14.33
N SER A 225 15.90 6.00 -14.93
CA SER A 225 15.91 6.53 -16.31
C SER A 225 16.66 7.86 -16.48
N SER A 226 16.90 8.62 -15.40
CA SER A 226 17.71 9.85 -15.41
C SER A 226 19.21 9.57 -15.24
N GLN A 227 19.61 8.34 -14.92
CA GLN A 227 20.99 7.88 -14.86
C GLN A 227 21.18 6.56 -15.63
N ASN A 228 21.25 6.66 -16.97
CA ASN A 228 21.62 5.57 -17.88
C ASN A 228 20.66 4.35 -17.94
N LEU A 229 20.01 4.24 -19.10
CA LEU A 229 19.71 3.00 -19.84
C LEU A 229 19.23 1.74 -19.07
N THR A 230 17.98 1.39 -19.41
CA THR A 230 17.34 0.07 -19.29
C THR A 230 17.08 -0.48 -17.89
N LEU A 231 15.89 -0.22 -17.36
CA LEU A 231 15.16 -1.14 -16.49
C LEU A 231 13.65 -0.84 -16.62
N GLN A 232 13.04 -1.56 -17.56
CA GLN A 232 11.60 -1.78 -17.59
C GLN A 232 11.42 -3.20 -17.06
N SER A 233 10.88 -3.35 -15.85
CA SER A 233 10.53 -4.67 -15.35
C SER A 233 9.26 -4.57 -14.51
N ASP A 234 8.17 -5.06 -15.10
CA ASP A 234 7.04 -5.64 -14.40
C ASP A 234 7.55 -6.44 -13.20
N ILE A 235 6.84 -6.43 -12.07
CA ILE A 235 7.11 -7.23 -10.85
C ILE A 235 7.48 -8.69 -11.12
N SER A 236 6.97 -9.22 -12.23
CA SER A 236 7.37 -10.49 -12.79
C SER A 236 8.82 -10.52 -13.28
N SER A 237 9.66 -9.52 -13.05
CA SER A 237 11.07 -9.52 -13.40
C SER A 237 11.92 -8.70 -12.43
N ILE A 238 12.96 -9.30 -11.83
CA ILE A 238 13.87 -8.64 -10.88
C ILE A 238 15.31 -9.09 -11.13
N ILE A 239 16.26 -8.17 -10.97
CA ILE A 239 17.69 -8.50 -10.91
C ILE A 239 18.05 -8.96 -9.50
N VAL A 240 18.53 -10.20 -9.39
CA VAL A 240 18.96 -10.80 -8.12
C VAL A 240 20.33 -11.44 -8.24
N LEU A 241 20.94 -11.76 -7.10
CA LEU A 241 22.06 -12.69 -7.06
C LEU A 241 21.51 -14.12 -6.95
N GLN A 242 21.83 -14.95 -7.94
CA GLN A 242 21.49 -16.37 -7.96
C GLN A 242 22.74 -17.20 -7.67
N ARG A 243 22.58 -18.29 -6.91
CA ARG A 243 23.56 -19.36 -6.80
C ARG A 243 22.90 -20.72 -6.92
N THR A 244 23.50 -21.62 -7.71
CA THR A 244 23.10 -23.02 -7.86
C THR A 244 24.16 -23.91 -7.22
N ASN A 245 23.79 -24.68 -6.19
CA ASN A 245 24.67 -25.62 -5.47
C ASN A 245 26.06 -25.05 -5.08
N LYS A 246 27.07 -25.23 -5.95
CA LYS A 246 28.49 -24.91 -5.75
C LYS A 246 29.00 -23.75 -6.62
N GLU A 247 28.17 -23.19 -7.50
CA GLU A 247 28.54 -22.08 -8.36
C GLU A 247 28.74 -20.78 -7.54
N PRO A 248 29.50 -19.79 -8.04
CA PRO A 248 29.56 -18.48 -7.41
C PRO A 248 28.20 -17.77 -7.48
N TRP A 249 28.03 -16.70 -6.70
CA TRP A 249 26.89 -15.80 -6.83
C TRP A 249 26.98 -15.05 -8.16
N GLU A 250 25.88 -15.04 -8.90
CA GLU A 250 25.81 -14.36 -10.20
C GLU A 250 24.60 -13.44 -10.28
N THR A 251 24.79 -12.25 -10.84
CA THR A 251 23.69 -11.33 -11.13
C THR A 251 22.87 -11.83 -12.32
N LYS A 252 21.58 -12.09 -12.10
CA LYS A 252 20.65 -12.58 -13.11
C LYS A 252 19.33 -11.86 -13.03
N GLN A 253 18.73 -11.63 -14.20
CA GLN A 253 17.35 -11.19 -14.29
C GLN A 253 16.45 -12.42 -14.15
N ILE A 254 15.68 -12.48 -13.08
CA ILE A 254 14.64 -13.48 -12.88
C ILE A 254 13.36 -12.96 -13.49
N GLU A 255 12.54 -13.85 -14.05
CA GLU A 255 11.17 -13.56 -14.47
C GLU A 255 10.17 -14.59 -13.92
N LEU A 256 9.11 -14.17 -13.21
CA LEU A 256 8.03 -15.03 -12.74
C LEU A 256 6.85 -15.01 -13.71
N PHE A 257 6.56 -16.16 -14.32
CA PHE A 257 5.36 -16.38 -15.12
C PHE A 257 4.40 -17.31 -14.37
N ASP A 258 3.14 -17.35 -14.82
CA ASP A 258 2.08 -18.21 -14.28
C ASP A 258 2.47 -19.68 -14.05
N SER A 259 3.33 -20.24 -14.91
CA SER A 259 3.71 -21.67 -14.88
C SER A 259 5.21 -21.93 -14.74
N LYS A 260 6.05 -20.89 -14.81
CA LYS A 260 7.51 -21.06 -14.79
C LYS A 260 8.24 -19.86 -14.19
N LEU A 261 9.39 -20.13 -13.60
CA LEU A 261 10.37 -19.15 -13.15
C LEU A 261 11.55 -19.15 -14.11
N SER A 262 11.78 -18.05 -14.84
CA SER A 262 12.89 -17.93 -15.81
C SER A 262 14.06 -17.15 -15.22
N PHE A 263 15.27 -17.46 -15.64
CA PHE A 263 16.51 -16.80 -15.25
C PHE A 263 17.29 -16.44 -16.50
N THR A 264 17.69 -15.18 -16.64
CA THR A 264 18.37 -14.64 -17.82
C THR A 264 19.72 -14.04 -17.44
N LYS A 265 20.78 -14.43 -18.14
CA LYS A 265 22.15 -13.91 -17.99
C LYS A 265 22.81 -13.74 -19.35
N THR A 266 23.08 -12.50 -19.80
CA THR A 266 23.96 -12.19 -20.95
C THR A 266 23.91 -13.23 -22.10
N ASN A 267 22.71 -13.52 -22.62
CA ASN A 267 22.38 -14.49 -23.70
C ASN A 267 22.09 -15.95 -23.31
N GLN A 268 22.13 -16.32 -22.04
CA GLN A 268 21.67 -17.61 -21.52
C GLN A 268 20.34 -17.46 -20.81
N LYS A 269 19.35 -18.28 -21.18
CA LYS A 269 18.05 -18.37 -20.51
C LYS A 269 17.85 -19.77 -19.97
N SER A 270 17.55 -19.88 -18.68
CA SER A 270 17.13 -21.12 -18.04
C SER A 270 15.78 -20.91 -17.36
N SER A 271 15.06 -22.00 -17.05
CA SER A 271 13.76 -21.89 -16.38
C SER A 271 13.44 -23.10 -15.53
N ILE A 272 12.66 -22.89 -14.48
CA ILE A 272 12.10 -23.91 -13.59
C ILE A 272 10.59 -23.92 -13.77
N CYS A 273 10.00 -25.09 -14.00
CA CYS A 273 8.54 -25.23 -14.01
C CYS A 273 8.02 -25.13 -12.57
N LEU A 274 7.04 -24.25 -12.31
CA LEU A 274 6.55 -24.01 -10.95
C LEU A 274 5.85 -25.23 -10.34
N SER A 275 5.25 -26.08 -11.19
CA SER A 275 4.68 -27.36 -10.76
C SER A 275 5.72 -28.31 -10.14
N ASN A 276 6.99 -28.15 -10.52
CA ASN A 276 8.08 -28.99 -10.04
C ASN A 276 8.76 -28.42 -8.79
N VAL A 277 8.32 -27.25 -8.32
CA VAL A 277 8.82 -26.69 -7.07
C VAL A 277 8.26 -27.49 -5.90
N ILE A 278 9.16 -28.12 -5.16
CA ILE A 278 8.81 -28.96 -4.01
C ILE A 278 8.66 -28.09 -2.78
N GLN A 279 9.62 -27.21 -2.54
CA GLN A 279 9.69 -26.39 -1.34
C GLN A 279 10.39 -25.05 -1.59
N ILE A 280 9.96 -24.04 -0.83
CA ILE A 280 10.69 -22.79 -0.64
C ILE A 280 11.14 -22.77 0.83
N GLU A 281 12.43 -22.57 1.05
CA GLU A 281 13.03 -22.43 2.38
C GLU A 281 13.46 -20.98 2.58
N GLU A 282 13.07 -20.41 3.72
CA GLU A 282 13.49 -19.08 4.14
C GLU A 282 14.77 -19.18 4.97
N ASP A 283 15.77 -18.34 4.67
CA ASP A 283 16.96 -18.26 5.51
C ASP A 283 16.68 -17.42 6.76
N LEU A 284 16.46 -18.09 7.90
CA LEU A 284 16.21 -17.43 9.18
C LEU A 284 17.37 -16.53 9.65
N SER A 285 18.58 -16.75 9.12
CA SER A 285 19.75 -15.93 9.42
C SER A 285 19.88 -14.71 8.50
N ASN A 286 19.18 -14.71 7.36
CA ASN A 286 19.26 -13.63 6.37
C ASN A 286 17.90 -13.40 5.69
N ALA A 287 17.17 -12.39 6.16
CA ALA A 287 15.81 -12.04 5.73
C ALA A 287 15.68 -11.58 4.26
N GLU A 288 16.73 -11.73 3.45
CA GLU A 288 16.81 -11.35 2.03
C GLU A 288 17.16 -12.53 1.12
N ILE A 289 17.25 -13.75 1.66
CA ILE A 289 17.60 -14.96 0.89
C ILE A 289 16.45 -15.97 0.97
N CYS A 290 16.02 -16.47 -0.19
CA CYS A 290 15.23 -17.70 -0.29
C CYS A 290 16.00 -18.81 -1.00
N LEU A 291 15.70 -20.05 -0.62
CA LEU A 291 16.12 -21.25 -1.32
C LEU A 291 14.90 -21.90 -1.97
N ILE A 292 14.94 -22.02 -3.29
CA ILE A 292 13.95 -22.77 -4.07
C ILE A 292 14.50 -24.18 -4.32
N VAL A 293 13.74 -25.18 -3.93
CA VAL A 293 14.04 -26.60 -4.19
C VAL A 293 13.04 -27.14 -5.21
N ALA A 294 13.53 -27.56 -6.37
CA ALA A 294 12.70 -28.08 -7.46
C ALA A 294 13.21 -29.41 -8.00
N SER A 295 12.30 -30.26 -8.45
CA SER A 295 12.64 -31.50 -9.17
C SER A 295 12.85 -31.22 -10.66
N THR A 296 13.80 -31.92 -11.24
CA THR A 296 14.01 -31.94 -12.69
C THR A 296 14.13 -33.36 -13.19
N TYR A 297 13.52 -33.62 -14.34
CA TYR A 297 13.65 -34.90 -15.03
C TYR A 297 14.90 -34.85 -15.92
N SER A 298 15.90 -35.65 -15.57
CA SER A 298 16.99 -35.96 -16.48
C SER A 298 16.48 -36.93 -17.55
N ARG A 299 16.94 -36.78 -18.79
CA ARG A 299 16.65 -37.73 -19.90
C ARG A 299 17.05 -39.18 -19.57
N TYR A 300 17.85 -39.39 -18.52
CA TYR A 300 18.41 -40.67 -18.11
C TYR A 300 17.74 -41.29 -16.85
N SER A 301 16.50 -40.91 -16.54
CA SER A 301 15.55 -41.59 -15.63
C SER A 301 15.70 -41.41 -14.11
N SER A 302 16.70 -40.68 -13.61
CA SER A 302 16.74 -40.26 -12.20
C SER A 302 16.06 -38.90 -12.00
N ILE A 303 15.23 -38.79 -10.95
CA ILE A 303 14.76 -37.51 -10.44
C ILE A 303 15.97 -36.80 -9.82
N GLU A 304 16.36 -35.67 -10.41
CA GLU A 304 17.39 -34.81 -9.85
C GLU A 304 16.74 -33.62 -9.14
N MET A 305 17.39 -33.15 -8.07
CA MET A 305 16.93 -32.02 -7.29
C MET A 305 17.83 -30.81 -7.56
N ILE A 306 17.23 -29.71 -7.99
CA ILE A 306 17.91 -28.44 -8.16
C ILE A 306 17.61 -27.56 -6.95
N ARG A 307 18.68 -26.97 -6.41
CA ARG A 307 18.64 -25.97 -5.34
C ARG A 307 19.09 -24.64 -5.90
N VAL A 308 18.21 -23.64 -5.83
CA VAL A 308 18.47 -22.28 -6.29
C VAL A 308 18.35 -21.31 -5.13
N TYR A 309 19.48 -20.70 -4.76
CA TYR A 309 19.50 -19.60 -3.82
C TYR A 309 19.27 -18.30 -4.57
N ILE A 310 18.34 -17.49 -4.08
CA ILE A 310 18.04 -16.16 -4.60
C ILE A 310 18.22 -15.17 -3.47
N ARG A 311 19.07 -14.17 -3.70
CA ARG A 311 19.24 -13.04 -2.79
C ARG A 311 18.65 -11.77 -3.39
N PHE A 312 17.74 -11.16 -2.65
CA PHE A 312 17.08 -9.90 -2.99
C PHE A 312 17.89 -8.70 -2.50
N GLN A 313 17.65 -7.54 -3.10
CA GLN A 313 18.33 -6.30 -2.75
C GLN A 313 17.89 -5.73 -1.40
N ASN A 314 16.65 -6.00 -0.99
CA ASN A 314 16.09 -5.58 0.28
C ASN A 314 14.98 -6.54 0.73
N LYS A 315 14.64 -6.48 2.02
CA LYS A 315 13.61 -7.31 2.65
C LYS A 315 12.21 -7.12 2.05
N ASN A 316 11.86 -5.91 1.63
CA ASN A 316 10.52 -5.65 1.06
C ASN A 316 10.35 -6.36 -0.28
N HIS A 317 11.36 -6.31 -1.16
CA HIS A 317 11.36 -7.04 -2.42
C HIS A 317 11.26 -8.54 -2.18
N TYR A 318 11.98 -9.07 -1.19
CA TYR A 318 11.89 -10.48 -0.78
C TYR A 318 10.46 -10.87 -0.39
N LEU A 319 9.81 -10.14 0.51
CA LEU A 319 8.48 -10.48 1.02
C LEU A 319 7.42 -10.49 -0.10
N ILE A 320 7.46 -9.47 -0.96
CA ILE A 320 6.58 -9.36 -2.12
C ILE A 320 6.81 -10.55 -3.05
N TRP A 321 8.08 -10.83 -3.40
CA TRP A 321 8.40 -11.93 -4.31
C TRP A 321 8.01 -13.29 -3.75
N LEU A 322 8.19 -13.50 -2.45
CA LEU A 322 7.81 -14.73 -1.77
C LEU A 322 6.30 -14.97 -1.86
N GLU A 323 5.49 -13.95 -1.63
CA GLU A 323 4.03 -14.03 -1.76
C GLU A 323 3.62 -14.38 -3.20
N HIS A 324 4.16 -13.66 -4.19
CA HIS A 324 3.85 -13.89 -5.60
C HIS A 324 4.27 -15.28 -6.08
N LEU A 325 5.48 -15.71 -5.71
CA LEU A 325 6.00 -17.03 -6.06
C LEU A 325 5.15 -18.14 -5.42
N THR A 326 4.78 -18.00 -4.14
CA THR A 326 3.95 -18.96 -3.43
C THR A 326 2.57 -19.09 -4.08
N ASN A 327 1.95 -17.95 -4.41
CA ASN A 327 0.67 -17.90 -5.11
C ASN A 327 0.74 -18.54 -6.52
N ALA A 328 1.81 -18.26 -7.27
CA ALA A 328 2.02 -18.83 -8.60
C ALA A 328 2.25 -20.35 -8.55
N ILE A 329 3.01 -20.85 -7.56
CA ILE A 329 3.20 -22.28 -7.35
C ILE A 329 1.90 -22.97 -6.98
N GLY A 330 1.08 -22.38 -6.10
CA GLY A 330 -0.25 -22.90 -5.75
C GLY A 330 -1.10 -23.10 -7.01
N LYS A 331 -1.24 -22.04 -7.82
CA LYS A 331 -1.98 -22.09 -9.09
C LYS A 331 -1.41 -23.13 -10.07
N ALA A 332 -0.09 -23.23 -10.19
CA ALA A 332 0.54 -24.18 -11.11
C ALA A 332 0.32 -25.65 -10.67
N LYS A 333 0.30 -25.92 -9.37
CA LYS A 333 -0.01 -27.25 -8.83
C LYS A 333 -1.49 -27.62 -9.01
N ASP A 334 -2.40 -26.67 -8.79
CA ASP A 334 -3.84 -26.89 -8.97
C ASP A 334 -4.21 -27.17 -10.44
N ARG A 335 -3.57 -26.48 -11.40
CA ARG A 335 -3.73 -26.74 -12.85
C ARG A 335 -3.25 -28.14 -13.25
N ASN A 336 -2.09 -28.58 -12.75
CA ASN A 336 -1.61 -29.94 -13.01
C ASN A 336 -2.47 -31.03 -12.37
N TRP A 337 -3.18 -30.72 -11.28
CA TRP A 337 -4.10 -31.68 -10.65
C TRP A 337 -5.38 -31.87 -11.47
N THR A 338 -5.89 -30.79 -12.06
CA THR A 338 -7.08 -30.81 -12.93
C THR A 338 -6.80 -31.50 -14.27
N GLU A 339 -5.68 -31.23 -14.92
CA GLU A 339 -5.32 -31.89 -16.20
C GLU A 339 -5.05 -33.40 -16.07
N ASN A 340 -4.61 -33.88 -14.90
CA ASN A 340 -4.41 -35.32 -14.64
C ASN A 340 -5.68 -36.06 -14.16
N HIS A 341 -6.79 -35.33 -13.93
CA HIS A 341 -8.08 -35.91 -13.51
C HIS A 341 -9.20 -35.71 -14.54
N GLU A 342 -8.99 -34.93 -15.60
CA GLU A 342 -9.94 -34.78 -16.72
C GLU A 342 -9.80 -35.84 -17.83
N VAL A 343 -9.05 -36.92 -17.62
CA VAL A 343 -9.05 -38.10 -18.53
C VAL A 343 -9.36 -39.37 -17.74
N VAL A 344 -10.65 -39.61 -17.50
CA VAL A 344 -11.34 -40.89 -17.80
C VAL A 344 -12.85 -40.59 -17.94
N ILE A 345 -13.32 -40.45 -19.18
CA ILE A 345 -14.59 -41.07 -19.63
C ILE A 345 -14.26 -41.93 -20.83
#